data_AF-A0A251ZA21-F1
#
_entry.id   AF-A0A251ZA21-F1
#
_cell.length_a   1.000
_cell.length_b   1.000
_cell.length_c   1.000
_cell.angle_alpha   90.00
_cell.angle_beta   90.00
_cell.angle_gamma   90.00
#
_symmetry.space_group_name_H-M   'P 1'
#
loop_
_entity.id
_entity.type
_entity.pdbx_description
1 polymer ?
#
loop_
_entity_poly.entity_id
_entity_poly.type
_entity_poly.pdbx_seq_one_letter_code
_entity_poly.pdbx_strand_id
1 'polypeptide(L)' 'MSKAQLQAFITKVNANPALKSRLEGPIDPKAVVALALEEGHSFSEATWSRHLRA' A
#
# COMPACT_ATOMS: atom_id res chain seq x y z
N MET A 1 -2.71 -13.64 4.82
CA MET A 1 -2.61 -12.22 4.43
C MET A 1 -2.08 -11.43 5.61
N SER A 2 -0.86 -10.87 5.52
CA SER A 2 -0.20 -10.29 6.69
C SER A 2 -0.57 -8.81 6.87
N LYS A 3 -1.36 -8.51 7.91
CA LYS A 3 -1.62 -7.14 8.37
C LYS A 3 -0.31 -6.39 8.70
N ALA A 4 0.73 -7.11 9.13
CA ALA A 4 2.04 -6.54 9.42
C ALA A 4 2.73 -6.01 8.16
N GLN A 5 2.58 -6.70 7.01
CA GLN A 5 3.14 -6.27 5.74
C GLN A 5 2.46 -4.99 5.21
N LEU A 6 1.13 -4.89 5.34
CA LEU A 6 0.40 -3.66 5.05
C LEU A 6 0.91 -2.50 5.91
N GLN A 7 1.06 -2.70 7.23
CA GLN A 7 1.51 -1.62 8.10
C GLN A 7 2.96 -1.19 7.86
N ALA A 8 3.85 -2.14 7.54
CA ALA A 8 5.20 -1.82 7.14
C ALA A 8 5.23 -0.97 5.86
N PHE A 9 4.39 -1.32 4.87
CA PHE A 9 4.25 -0.54 3.64
C PHE A 9 3.71 0.87 3.92
N ILE A 10 2.63 1.01 4.71
CA ILE A 10 2.09 2.32 5.09
C ILE A 10 3.13 3.17 5.83
N THR A 11 3.90 2.57 6.73
CA THR A 11 5.00 3.25 7.44
C THR A 11 6.04 3.77 6.47
N LYS A 12 6.44 2.96 5.47
CA LYS A 12 7.38 3.34 4.42
C LYS A 12 6.83 4.44 3.52
N VAL A 13 5.56 4.36 3.12
CA VAL A 13 4.87 5.41 2.34
C VAL A 13 4.85 6.73 3.12
N ASN A 14 4.54 6.70 4.42
CA ASN A 14 4.54 7.90 5.25
C ASN A 14 5.94 8.50 5.44
N ALA A 15 6.99 7.68 5.45
CA ALA A 15 8.37 8.11 5.54
C ALA A 15 8.96 8.60 4.20
N ASN A 16 8.32 8.27 3.06
CA ASN A 16 8.80 8.61 1.73
C ASN A 16 7.77 9.45 0.95
N PRO A 17 7.94 10.79 0.90
CA PRO A 17 7.03 11.69 0.19
C PRO A 17 6.83 11.34 -1.28
N ALA A 18 7.84 10.78 -1.97
CA ALA A 18 7.71 10.39 -3.37
C ALA A 18 6.76 9.19 -3.54
N LEU A 19 6.81 8.22 -2.63
CA LEU A 19 5.84 7.12 -2.60
C LEU A 19 4.46 7.64 -2.24
N LYS A 20 4.37 8.55 -1.28
CA LYS A 20 3.10 9.16 -0.89
C LYS A 20 2.41 9.88 -2.06
N SER A 21 3.14 10.70 -2.83
CA SER A 21 2.58 11.35 -4.02
C SER A 21 2.14 10.34 -5.10
N ARG A 22 2.82 9.20 -5.21
CA ARG A 22 2.39 8.09 -6.08
C ARG A 22 1.15 7.39 -5.56
N LEU A 23 0.76 7.56 -4.30
CA LEU A 23 -0.44 7.02 -3.65
C LEU A 23 -1.60 8.03 -3.49
N GLU A 24 -1.37 9.33 -3.72
CA GLU A 24 -2.36 10.41 -3.49
C GLU A 24 -3.37 10.61 -4.65
N GLY A 25 -3.31 9.80 -5.71
CA GLY A 25 -4.25 9.84 -6.85
C GLY A 25 -5.38 8.81 -6.79
N PRO A 26 -6.32 8.81 -7.75
CA PRO A 26 -7.30 7.73 -7.93
C PRO A 26 -6.57 6.46 -8.38
N ILE A 27 -6.07 5.69 -7.42
CA ILE A 27 -5.22 4.54 -7.69
C ILE A 27 -6.02 3.26 -7.48
N ASP A 28 -5.98 2.44 -8.53
CA ASP A 28 -6.48 1.08 -8.52
C ASP A 28 -5.82 0.29 -7.37
N PRO A 29 -6.58 -0.37 -6.48
CA PRO A 29 -6.04 -1.28 -5.48
C PRO A 29 -4.98 -2.26 -6.03
N LYS A 30 -5.12 -2.69 -7.28
CA LYS A 30 -4.15 -3.54 -7.97
C LYS A 30 -2.80 -2.86 -8.18
N ALA A 31 -2.80 -1.58 -8.55
CA ALA A 31 -1.58 -0.80 -8.73
C ALA A 31 -0.86 -0.58 -7.38
N VAL A 32 -1.61 -0.38 -6.28
CA VAL A 32 -1.00 -0.29 -4.94
C VAL A 32 -0.32 -1.60 -4.55
N VAL A 33 -0.96 -2.73 -4.81
CA VAL A 33 -0.39 -4.05 -4.50
C VAL A 33 0.86 -4.34 -5.34
N ALA A 34 0.86 -3.97 -6.62
CA ALA A 34 2.04 -4.09 -7.48
C ALA A 34 3.20 -3.22 -6.94
N LEU A 35 2.92 -1.97 -6.60
CA LEU A 35 3.92 -1.07 -6.00
C LEU A 35 4.43 -1.60 -4.66
N ALA A 36 3.54 -2.11 -3.80
CA ALA A 36 3.95 -2.72 -2.55
C ALA A 36 4.88 -3.90 -2.76
N LEU A 37 4.60 -4.74 -3.77
CA LEU A 37 5.43 -5.89 -4.12
C LEU A 37 6.83 -5.45 -4.59
N GLU A 38 6.92 -4.41 -5.42
CA GLU A 38 8.19 -3.78 -5.83
C GLU A 38 8.99 -3.27 -4.61
N GLU A 39 8.29 -2.72 -3.62
CA GLU A 39 8.88 -2.21 -2.38
C GLU A 39 9.21 -3.30 -1.34
N GLY A 40 8.97 -4.57 -1.67
CA GLY A 40 9.26 -5.73 -0.82
C GLY A 40 8.14 -6.11 0.16
N HIS A 41 6.93 -5.56 -0.02
CA HIS A 41 5.77 -5.78 0.82
C HIS A 41 4.69 -6.60 0.11
N SER A 42 4.15 -7.63 0.77
CA SER A 42 3.12 -8.50 0.18
C SER A 42 1.79 -8.46 0.96
N PHE A 43 0.73 -7.97 0.30
CA PHE A 43 -0.65 -8.00 0.77
C PHE A 43 -1.63 -8.03 -0.42
N SER A 44 -2.92 -8.35 -0.20
CA SER A 44 -3.92 -8.32 -1.27
C SER A 44 -4.61 -6.98 -1.44
N GLU A 45 -5.21 -6.81 -2.61
CA GLU A 45 -6.18 -5.75 -2.93
C GLU A 45 -7.33 -5.72 -1.91
N ALA A 46 -7.80 -6.88 -1.44
CA ALA A 46 -8.82 -6.95 -0.39
C ALA A 46 -8.33 -6.40 0.95
N THR A 47 -7.03 -6.58 1.27
CA THR A 47 -6.42 -6.04 2.48
C THR A 47 -6.31 -4.52 2.40
N TRP A 48 -5.88 -4.01 1.23
CA TRP A 48 -5.85 -2.58 0.93
C TRP A 48 -7.24 -1.93 0.96
N SER A 49 -8.21 -2.55 0.27
CA SER A 49 -9.59 -2.06 0.21
C SER A 49 -10.26 -2.02 1.58
N ARG A 50 -9.95 -2.98 2.47
CA ARG A 50 -10.41 -2.95 3.87
C ARG A 50 -9.75 -1.81 4.65
N HIS A 51 -8.47 -1.51 4.40
CA HIS A 51 -7.77 -0.40 5.04
C HIS A 51 -8.34 0.96 4.64
N LEU A 52 -8.70 1.15 3.37
CA LEU A 52 -9.33 2.39 2.90
C LEU A 52 -10.74 2.64 3.46
N ARG A 53 -11.41 1.59 3.93
CA ARG A 53 -12.75 1.67 4.52
C ARG A 53 -12.75 1.78 6.05
N ALA A 54 -11.61 1.49 6.68
CA ALA A 54 -11.45 1.45 8.14
C ALA A 54 -10.96 2.79 8.66
#